data_AF-A0A534WR85-F1
#
_entry.id   AF-A0A534WR85-F1
#
_cell.length_a   1.000
_cell.length_b   1.000
_cell.length_c   1.000
_cell.angle_alpha   90.00
_cell.angle_beta   90.00
_cell.angle_gamma   90.00
#
_symmetry.space_group_name_H-M   'P 1'
#
loop_
_entity.id
_entity.type
_entity.pdbx_description
1 polymer ?
#
loop_
_entity_poly.entity_id
_entity_poly.type
_entity_poly.pdbx_seq_one_letter_code
_entity_poly.pdbx_strand_id
1 'polypeptide(L)'
;MLTDGKSRHHSLTLSRDGRRIAFSGTQRNGKDTDVYVAETNSPKNARRVTEGEGTWVPVEFSRDGARLLIVHERSVQDADLFALEVSSGKLTQLTPKDGKASVIAARWTSDGRGVYLVTDRWSGFNQLY
;
A
#
# COMPACT_ATOMS: atom_id res chain seq x y z
N MET A 1 -20.73 -4.50 -13.85
CA MET A 1 -19.95 -4.95 -12.67
C MET A 1 -18.57 -4.31 -12.70
N LEU A 2 -18.03 -3.91 -11.54
CA LEU A 2 -16.69 -3.31 -11.43
C LEU A 2 -15.58 -4.36 -11.38
N THR A 3 -15.87 -5.50 -10.76
CA THR A 3 -14.97 -6.66 -10.67
C THR A 3 -15.17 -7.61 -11.85
N ASP A 4 -14.15 -8.42 -12.13
CA ASP A 4 -14.10 -9.37 -13.25
C ASP A 4 -14.73 -10.74 -12.94
N GLY A 5 -15.12 -10.98 -11.67
CA GLY A 5 -15.69 -12.25 -11.20
C GLY A 5 -14.68 -13.40 -11.10
N LYS A 6 -13.39 -13.15 -11.32
CA LYS A 6 -12.31 -14.16 -11.29
C LYS A 6 -11.24 -13.81 -10.25
N SER A 7 -11.00 -12.53 -10.06
CA SER A 7 -9.96 -12.00 -9.19
C SER A 7 -10.52 -11.64 -7.82
N ARG A 8 -9.66 -11.76 -6.81
CA ARG A 8 -9.95 -11.28 -5.46
C ARG A 8 -9.56 -9.81 -5.38
N HIS A 9 -10.42 -9.00 -4.75
CA HIS A 9 -10.17 -7.59 -4.46
C HIS A 9 -10.41 -7.34 -2.98
N HIS A 10 -9.52 -6.63 -2.30
CA HIS A 10 -9.61 -6.34 -0.87
C HIS A 10 -8.82 -5.08 -0.50
N SER A 11 -8.81 -4.72 0.78
CA SER A 11 -8.02 -3.60 1.35
C SER A 11 -8.17 -2.30 0.55
N LEU A 12 -9.40 -1.81 0.46
CA LEU A 12 -9.72 -0.59 -0.26
C LEU A 12 -9.38 0.64 0.61
N THR A 13 -8.79 1.67 -0.01
CA THR A 13 -8.62 3.00 0.59
C THR A 13 -8.96 4.09 -0.42
N LEU A 14 -9.41 5.24 0.08
CA LEU A 14 -9.77 6.41 -0.71
C LEU A 14 -8.86 7.57 -0.36
N SER A 15 -8.54 8.42 -1.34
CA SER A 15 -7.96 9.72 -1.04
C SER A 15 -8.94 10.56 -0.23
N ARG A 16 -8.43 11.53 0.53
CA ARG A 16 -9.23 12.35 1.45
C ARG A 16 -10.33 13.14 0.75
N ASP A 17 -10.10 13.53 -0.51
CA ASP A 17 -11.07 14.20 -1.37
C ASP A 17 -12.02 13.24 -2.11
N GLY A 18 -11.85 11.93 -1.91
CA GLY A 18 -12.64 10.87 -2.55
C GLY A 18 -12.35 10.67 -4.03
N ARG A 19 -11.39 11.39 -4.63
CA ARG A 19 -11.14 11.35 -6.08
C ARG A 19 -10.35 10.13 -6.53
N ARG A 20 -9.57 9.53 -5.64
CA ARG A 20 -8.77 8.34 -5.92
C ARG A 20 -9.17 7.18 -5.05
N ILE A 21 -9.04 6.00 -5.64
CA ILE A 21 -9.21 4.72 -5.00
C ILE A 21 -7.93 3.91 -5.18
N ALA A 22 -7.51 3.23 -4.11
CA ALA A 22 -6.51 2.18 -4.19
C ALA A 22 -7.06 0.89 -3.59
N PHE A 23 -6.70 -0.25 -4.16
CA PHE A 23 -7.11 -1.56 -3.66
C PHE A 23 -6.08 -2.63 -4.03
N SER A 24 -6.07 -3.71 -3.25
CA SER A 24 -5.29 -4.90 -3.56
C SER A 24 -6.09 -5.84 -4.45
N GLY A 25 -5.43 -6.54 -5.36
CA GLY A 25 -6.07 -7.67 -6.01
C GLY A 25 -5.16 -8.58 -6.82
N THR A 26 -5.71 -9.72 -7.22
CA THR A 26 -4.97 -10.82 -7.86
C THR A 26 -5.07 -10.85 -9.38
N GLN A 27 -5.47 -9.76 -10.04
CA GLN A 27 -5.78 -9.76 -11.48
C GLN A 27 -4.56 -10.09 -12.36
N ARG A 28 -3.33 -9.88 -11.86
CA ARG A 28 -2.10 -10.17 -12.61
C ARG A 28 -1.90 -11.68 -12.84
N ASN A 29 -2.07 -12.51 -11.80
CA ASN A 29 -1.72 -13.93 -11.88
C ASN A 29 -2.63 -14.89 -11.09
N GLY A 30 -3.68 -14.40 -10.43
CA GLY A 30 -4.62 -15.21 -9.65
C GLY A 30 -4.14 -15.67 -8.28
N LYS A 31 -2.91 -15.31 -7.85
CA LYS A 31 -2.30 -15.77 -6.60
C LYS A 31 -1.78 -14.62 -5.74
N ASP A 32 -0.81 -13.87 -6.25
CA ASP A 32 -0.21 -12.74 -5.54
C ASP A 32 -1.12 -11.52 -5.68
N THR A 33 -1.01 -10.60 -4.72
CA THR A 33 -1.82 -9.38 -4.76
C THR A 33 -0.96 -8.21 -5.15
N ASP A 34 -1.45 -7.38 -6.06
CA ASP A 34 -0.83 -6.12 -6.44
C ASP A 34 -1.73 -4.96 -6.00
N VAL A 35 -1.15 -3.79 -5.78
CA VAL A 35 -1.91 -2.56 -5.58
C VAL A 35 -2.29 -1.98 -6.93
N TYR A 36 -3.56 -1.58 -7.03
CA TYR A 36 -4.12 -0.87 -8.16
C TYR A 36 -4.61 0.50 -7.71
N VAL A 37 -4.43 1.52 -8.54
CA VAL A 37 -4.90 2.89 -8.28
C VAL A 37 -5.72 3.40 -9.47
N ALA A 38 -6.85 4.03 -9.19
CA ALA A 38 -7.72 4.64 -10.20
C ALA A 38 -8.33 5.95 -9.70
N GLU A 39 -8.91 6.72 -10.62
CA GLU A 39 -9.89 7.74 -10.27
C GLU A 39 -11.21 7.06 -9.89
N THR A 40 -11.87 7.54 -8.83
CA THR A 40 -13.10 6.94 -8.27
C THR A 40 -14.27 6.96 -9.25
N ASN A 41 -14.29 7.90 -10.21
CA ASN A 41 -15.30 7.96 -11.26
C ASN A 41 -15.02 7.02 -12.45
N SER A 42 -13.81 6.46 -12.53
CA SER A 42 -13.36 5.57 -13.60
C SER A 42 -12.58 4.36 -13.06
N PRO A 43 -13.11 3.62 -12.07
CA PRO A 43 -12.36 2.60 -11.34
C PRO A 43 -11.98 1.38 -12.21
N LYS A 44 -12.59 1.22 -13.39
CA LYS A 44 -12.20 0.22 -14.39
C LYS A 44 -10.85 0.53 -15.06
N ASN A 45 -10.39 1.78 -14.99
CA ASN A 45 -9.11 2.22 -15.56
C ASN A 45 -7.98 2.12 -14.52
N ALA A 46 -8.13 1.25 -13.51
CA ALA A 46 -7.13 1.12 -12.46
C ALA A 46 -5.80 0.64 -13.04
N ARG A 47 -4.73 1.40 -12.76
CA ARG A 47 -3.37 1.03 -13.11
C ARG A 47 -2.75 0.20 -12.00
N ARG A 48 -2.04 -0.88 -12.35
CA ARG A 48 -1.20 -1.62 -11.40
C ARG A 48 0.01 -0.75 -11.01
N VAL A 49 0.34 -0.70 -9.73
CA VAL A 49 1.41 0.18 -9.19
C VAL A 49 2.48 -0.57 -8.40
N THR A 50 2.25 -1.86 -8.13
CA THR A 50 3.23 -2.78 -7.57
C THR A 50 3.22 -4.08 -8.36
N GLU A 51 4.33 -4.80 -8.31
CA GLU A 51 4.42 -6.13 -8.91
C GLU A 51 5.48 -6.94 -8.17
N GLY A 52 5.09 -8.12 -7.69
CA GLY A 52 6.00 -9.03 -7.01
C GLY A 52 5.27 -10.21 -6.38
N GLU A 53 6.03 -11.12 -5.80
CA GLU A 53 5.47 -12.20 -4.98
C GLU A 53 4.91 -11.67 -3.65
N GLY A 54 3.93 -12.38 -3.08
CA GLY A 54 3.38 -12.07 -1.76
C GLY A 54 2.22 -11.07 -1.82
N THR A 55 2.01 -10.38 -0.70
CA THR A 55 0.82 -9.54 -0.50
C THR A 55 1.19 -8.06 -0.53
N TRP A 56 0.65 -7.31 -1.49
CA TRP A 56 0.81 -5.86 -1.53
C TRP A 56 -0.50 -5.18 -1.16
N VAL A 57 -0.44 -4.29 -0.16
CA VAL A 57 -1.63 -3.71 0.49
C VAL A 57 -1.53 -2.19 0.52
N PRO A 58 -2.47 -1.43 -0.08
CA PRO A 58 -2.51 0.01 0.09
C PRO A 58 -2.99 0.33 1.52
N VAL A 59 -2.36 1.31 2.14
CA VAL A 59 -2.63 1.70 3.53
C VAL A 59 -3.34 3.04 3.59
N GLU A 60 -2.69 4.10 3.10
CA GLU A 60 -3.20 5.45 3.24
C GLU A 60 -2.65 6.39 2.16
N PHE A 61 -3.52 7.15 1.51
CA PHE A 61 -3.11 8.28 0.71
C PHE A 61 -2.64 9.45 1.59
N SER A 62 -1.60 10.15 1.17
CA SER A 62 -1.24 11.43 1.79
C SER A 62 -2.42 12.41 1.70
N ARG A 63 -2.43 13.43 2.56
CA ARG A 63 -3.55 14.39 2.67
C ARG A 63 -3.91 15.08 1.34
N ASP A 64 -2.90 15.30 0.49
CA ASP A 64 -3.01 15.87 -0.86
C ASP A 64 -3.30 14.83 -1.96
N GLY A 65 -3.36 13.54 -1.63
CA GLY A 65 -3.57 12.44 -2.56
C GLY A 65 -2.38 12.16 -3.50
N ALA A 66 -1.24 12.84 -3.33
CA ALA A 66 -0.09 12.74 -4.22
C ALA A 66 0.77 11.49 -3.96
N ARG A 67 0.75 10.96 -2.73
CA ARG A 67 1.46 9.74 -2.33
C ARG A 67 0.52 8.72 -1.71
N LEU A 68 0.91 7.45 -1.75
CA LEU A 68 0.19 6.33 -1.16
C LEU A 68 1.18 5.47 -0.37
N LEU A 69 0.89 5.20 0.91
CA LEU A 69 1.59 4.17 1.67
C LEU A 69 1.13 2.80 1.22
N ILE A 70 2.09 1.89 1.02
CA ILE A 70 1.85 0.51 0.62
C ILE A 70 2.70 -0.40 1.51
N VAL A 71 2.09 -1.46 2.03
CA VAL A 71 2.81 -2.54 2.72
C VAL A 71 3.03 -3.68 1.74
N HIS A 72 4.25 -4.21 1.72
CA HIS A 72 4.56 -5.51 1.12
C HIS A 72 4.73 -6.52 2.25
N GLU A 73 3.78 -7.44 2.40
CA GLU A 73 3.78 -8.47 3.43
C GLU A 73 4.07 -9.84 2.80
N ARG A 74 5.22 -10.42 3.17
CA ARG A 74 5.60 -11.81 2.85
C ARG A 74 5.15 -12.75 3.95
N SER A 75 5.18 -12.28 5.19
CA SER A 75 4.51 -12.88 6.35
C SER A 75 4.24 -11.79 7.39
N VAL A 76 3.50 -12.11 8.45
CA VAL A 76 3.23 -11.18 9.57
C VAL A 76 4.52 -10.66 10.22
N GLN A 77 5.62 -11.43 10.19
CA GLN A 77 6.93 -11.04 10.73
C GLN A 77 7.91 -10.56 9.65
N ASP A 78 7.48 -10.46 8.40
CA ASP A 78 8.32 -10.10 7.25
C ASP A 78 7.54 -9.18 6.31
N ALA A 79 7.54 -7.90 6.64
CA ALA A 79 6.83 -6.86 5.93
C ALA A 79 7.67 -5.58 5.79
N ASP A 80 7.48 -4.87 4.68
CA ASP A 80 8.12 -3.58 4.42
C ASP A 80 7.10 -2.51 4.07
N LEU A 81 7.42 -1.27 4.43
CA LEU A 81 6.59 -0.12 4.10
C LEU A 81 7.22 0.67 2.95
N PHE A 82 6.37 1.07 2.00
CA PHE A 82 6.74 1.86 0.84
C PHE A 82 5.86 3.10 0.73
N ALA A 83 6.42 4.15 0.12
CA ALA A 83 5.69 5.30 -0.39
C ALA A 83 5.70 5.27 -1.93
N LEU A 84 4.50 5.24 -2.52
CA LEU A 84 4.28 5.41 -3.94
C LEU A 84 4.01 6.89 -4.25
N GLU A 85 4.71 7.47 -5.21
CA GLU A 85 4.31 8.69 -5.90
C GLU A 85 3.24 8.37 -6.95
N VAL A 86 2.04 8.94 -6.82
CA VAL A 86 0.88 8.52 -7.64
C VAL A 86 0.97 8.97 -9.09
N SER A 87 1.63 10.10 -9.40
CA SER A 87 1.79 10.58 -10.77
C SER A 87 2.85 9.81 -11.55
N SER A 88 4.02 9.61 -10.95
CA SER A 88 5.17 8.97 -11.60
C SER A 88 5.14 7.44 -11.51
N GLY A 89 4.43 6.89 -10.53
CA GLY A 89 4.49 5.47 -10.21
C GLY A 89 5.77 5.07 -9.46
N LYS A 90 6.62 6.03 -9.08
CA LYS A 90 7.85 5.76 -8.35
C LYS A 90 7.53 5.21 -6.96
N LEU A 91 8.04 4.03 -6.65
CA LEU A 91 7.88 3.35 -5.38
C LEU A 91 9.19 3.43 -4.58
N THR A 92 9.13 3.97 -3.38
CA THR A 92 10.30 4.15 -2.49
C THR A 92 10.08 3.38 -1.21
N GLN A 93 10.99 2.46 -0.87
CA GLN A 93 10.97 1.77 0.41
C GLN A 93 11.34 2.75 1.54
N LEU A 94 10.53 2.78 2.60
CA LEU A 94 10.74 3.65 3.76
C LEU A 94 11.44 2.91 4.90
N THR A 95 11.23 1.61 4.98
CA THR A 95 11.89 0.75 5.97
C THR A 95 13.27 0.30 5.47
N PRO A 96 14.21 -0.05 6.37
CA PRO A 96 15.49 -0.66 6.01
C PRO A 96 15.35 -1.84 5.04
N LYS A 97 16.30 -2.02 4.12
CA LYS A 97 16.23 -3.09 3.11
C LYS A 97 16.49 -4.49 3.67
N ASP A 98 17.30 -4.55 4.73
CA ASP A 98 17.73 -5.80 5.34
C ASP A 98 16.99 -6.04 6.66
N GLY A 99 16.81 -7.32 6.99
CA GLY A 99 16.15 -7.77 8.20
C GLY A 99 14.64 -8.00 8.03
N LYS A 100 14.11 -8.93 8.82
CA LYS A 100 12.69 -9.23 8.88
C LYS A 100 12.06 -8.50 10.06
N ALA A 101 10.96 -7.83 9.81
CA ALA A 101 10.17 -7.16 10.83
C ALA A 101 8.72 -7.08 10.38
N SER A 102 7.82 -6.92 11.35
CA SER A 102 6.40 -6.66 11.13
C SER A 102 6.16 -5.18 10.78
N VAL A 103 5.05 -4.91 10.08
CA VAL A 103 4.49 -3.57 9.91
C VAL A 103 3.02 -3.64 10.30
N ILE A 104 2.71 -3.21 11.52
CA ILE A 104 1.37 -3.37 12.10
C ILE A 104 0.43 -2.22 11.70
N ALA A 105 0.95 -1.00 11.66
CA ALA A 105 0.21 0.17 11.24
C ALA A 105 1.16 1.21 10.67
N ALA A 106 0.69 1.96 9.67
CA ALA A 106 1.39 3.13 9.15
C ALA A 106 0.40 4.24 8.80
N ARG A 107 0.76 5.48 9.10
CA ARG A 107 -0.01 6.69 8.77
C ARG A 107 0.90 7.85 8.41
N TRP A 108 0.52 8.68 7.45
CA TRP A 108 1.20 9.94 7.20
C TRP A 108 1.03 10.89 8.40
N THR A 109 2.06 11.70 8.67
CA THR A 109 1.90 12.88 9.52
C THR A 109 0.95 13.89 8.87
N SER A 110 0.35 14.77 9.67
CA SER A 110 -0.64 15.74 9.18
C SER A 110 -0.08 16.72 8.15
N ASP A 111 1.22 17.03 8.24
CA ASP A 111 1.99 17.83 7.28
C ASP A 111 2.52 17.02 6.08
N GLY A 112 2.33 15.70 6.09
CA GLY A 112 2.78 14.76 5.07
C GLY A 112 4.31 14.58 4.99
N ARG A 113 5.09 15.13 5.92
CA ARG A 113 6.56 15.08 5.84
C ARG A 113 7.15 13.81 6.44
N GLY A 114 6.40 13.11 7.28
CA GLY A 114 6.82 11.87 7.92
C GLY A 114 5.71 10.81 7.95
N VAL A 115 6.03 9.69 8.57
CA VAL A 115 5.12 8.56 8.75
C VAL A 115 5.21 8.09 10.19
N TYR A 116 4.06 7.94 10.84
CA TYR A 116 3.95 7.16 12.07
C TYR A 116 3.91 5.67 11.70
N LEU A 117 4.76 4.87 12.33
CA LEU A 117 4.94 3.44 12.02
C LEU A 117 4.95 2.61 13.31
N VAL A 118 4.14 1.55 13.34
CA VAL A 118 4.20 0.52 14.38
C VAL A 118 4.93 -0.71 13.85
N THR A 119 6.09 -1.04 14.42
CA THR A 119 6.96 -2.15 13.98
C THR A 119 7.87 -2.65 15.10
N ASP A 120 8.34 -3.89 15.00
CA ASP A 120 9.36 -4.52 15.84
C ASP A 120 10.77 -4.49 15.19
N ARG A 121 10.98 -3.62 14.19
CA ARG A 121 12.25 -3.61 13.45
C ARG A 121 13.47 -3.19 14.28
N TRP A 122 13.28 -2.29 15.24
CA TRP A 122 14.36 -1.72 16.05
C TRP A 122 14.33 -2.20 17.50
N SER A 123 13.36 -3.05 17.84
CA SER A 123 13.16 -3.63 19.16
C SER A 123 12.51 -4.99 18.99
N GLY A 124 12.82 -6.00 19.80
CA GLY A 124 12.13 -7.31 19.75
C GLY A 124 10.62 -7.29 20.07
N PHE A 125 10.00 -6.12 20.12
CA PHE A 125 8.58 -5.86 20.37
C PHE A 125 8.10 -4.74 19.45
N ASN A 126 6.81 -4.71 19.13
CA ASN A 126 6.20 -3.62 18.38
C ASN A 126 6.26 -2.30 19.15
N GLN A 127 6.77 -1.26 18.50
CA GLN A 127 6.83 0.11 19.02
C GLN A 127 6.34 1.10 17.97
N LEU A 128 5.80 2.22 18.44
CA LEU A 128 5.38 3.35 17.61
C LEU A 128 6.57 4.30 17.42
N TYR A 129 6.86 4.60 16.15
CA TYR A 129 7.86 5.57 15.69
C TYR A 129 7.19 6.68 14.90
#